data_AF-A0A7J5UK59-F1
#
_entry.id   AF-A0A7J5UK59-F1
#
_cell.length_a   1.000
_cell.length_b   1.000
_cell.length_c   1.000
_cell.angle_alpha   90.00
_cell.angle_beta   90.00
_cell.angle_gamma   90.00
#
_symmetry.space_group_name_H-M   'P 1'
#
loop_
_entity.id
_entity.type
_entity.pdbx_description
1 polymer ?
#
loop_
_entity_poly.entity_id
_entity_poly.type
_entity_poly.pdbx_seq_one_letter_code
_entity_poly.pdbx_strand_id
1 'polypeptide(L)'
;MTVHTPTDDLALTPTDNSAPRPTHDPVAVAADLAAKLATRSRHVCLLLGAGTSCAAGLPDVNVLLSRVLESLDGAGRQLAEDLYRDRNLEEGLTRLRRIRALLSPGEEFAGFTPETALDLEMKITASIIDNLQAPAPDLAAVTAFASWAAGEFYLKPIEVFTVNYDLLIETGLELVGASYFDGFVGSLRAHFRPDLVEPRDTAVDQLPNSFVRLWKLHGSLNWLAAENGTVVRTGSAVAQQDMAAIYPSDEKYDQSRRVPFVVLHDRLRRALAEPETFTLVSGYSFGDAHLNEVLFDAARRYPRSEIAVFCYSSIPDELVTNIQPNITVVAASEAIISGERRDWGKPEASMTPEVWNGSSCQLGDFTSLSRFLAKARRIPGNGLESVPVEGTIGDAN
;
A
#
# COMPACT_ATOMS: atom_id res chain seq x y z
N MET A 1 28.37 -75.71 -1.13
CA MET A 1 29.43 -74.72 -1.39
C MET A 1 28.81 -73.35 -1.26
N THR A 2 29.17 -72.69 -0.18
CA THR A 2 28.60 -71.45 0.36
C THR A 2 28.94 -70.26 -0.53
N VAL A 3 27.92 -69.51 -0.93
CA VAL A 3 28.07 -68.25 -1.68
C VAL A 3 28.32 -67.13 -0.67
N HIS A 4 29.51 -66.55 -0.70
CA HIS A 4 29.89 -65.36 0.05
C HIS A 4 29.37 -64.11 -0.67
N THR A 5 28.46 -63.38 -0.05
CA THR A 5 28.21 -61.96 -0.33
C THR A 5 29.01 -61.11 0.67
N PRO A 6 29.84 -60.14 0.24
CA PRO A 6 30.45 -59.19 1.14
C PRO A 6 29.45 -58.06 1.45
N THR A 7 29.30 -57.76 2.73
CA THR A 7 28.64 -56.57 3.26
C THR A 7 29.60 -55.38 3.18
N ASP A 8 29.39 -54.49 2.22
CA ASP A 8 30.01 -53.15 2.23
C ASP A 8 29.16 -52.24 3.11
N ASP A 9 29.57 -52.12 4.37
CA ASP A 9 29.08 -51.13 5.33
C ASP A 9 29.86 -49.83 5.09
N LEU A 10 29.45 -49.06 4.07
CA LEU A 10 29.92 -47.69 3.87
C LEU A 10 29.20 -46.79 4.89
N ALA A 11 29.78 -46.70 6.09
CA ALA A 11 29.44 -45.69 7.08
C ALA A 11 29.59 -44.30 6.44
N LEU A 12 28.47 -43.68 6.11
CA LEU A 12 28.39 -42.26 5.77
C LEU A 12 28.90 -41.45 6.97
N THR A 13 30.08 -40.86 6.81
CA THR A 13 30.57 -39.82 7.73
C THR A 13 29.54 -38.69 7.79
N PRO A 14 29.11 -38.24 8.98
CA PRO A 14 28.21 -37.10 9.08
C PRO A 14 28.98 -35.88 8.58
N THR A 15 28.47 -35.26 7.51
CA THR A 15 28.97 -33.98 7.02
C THR A 15 28.81 -32.97 8.16
N ASP A 16 29.94 -32.52 8.69
CA ASP A 16 30.04 -31.41 9.62
C ASP A 16 29.47 -30.15 8.95
N ASN A 17 28.20 -29.85 9.25
CA ASN A 17 27.47 -28.70 8.72
C ASN A 17 27.72 -27.48 9.63
N SER A 18 28.99 -27.19 9.92
CA SER A 18 29.46 -26.13 10.83
C SER A 18 29.80 -24.82 10.12
N ALA A 19 29.66 -24.75 8.79
CA ALA A 19 29.77 -23.49 8.06
C ALA A 19 28.60 -22.57 8.45
N PRO A 20 28.86 -21.31 8.85
CA PRO A 20 27.79 -20.36 9.15
C PRO A 20 26.90 -20.21 7.91
N ARG A 21 25.58 -20.29 8.11
CA ARG A 21 24.62 -20.07 7.02
C ARG A 21 24.89 -18.69 6.39
N PRO A 22 24.90 -18.58 5.06
CA PRO A 22 25.07 -17.30 4.40
C PRO A 22 23.94 -16.36 4.84
N THR A 23 24.29 -15.11 5.15
CA THR A 23 23.37 -14.06 5.61
C THR A 23 23.31 -12.92 4.60
N HIS A 24 22.21 -12.16 4.59
CA HIS A 24 22.10 -10.94 3.81
C HIS A 24 22.70 -9.74 4.55
N ASP A 25 23.26 -8.77 3.83
CA ASP A 25 23.80 -7.54 4.43
C ASP A 25 22.76 -6.41 4.33
N PRO A 26 22.24 -5.89 5.46
CA PRO A 26 21.28 -4.79 5.44
C PRO A 26 21.88 -3.49 4.90
N VAL A 27 23.21 -3.29 4.97
CA VAL A 27 23.89 -2.11 4.40
C VAL A 27 23.82 -2.15 2.88
N ALA A 28 24.20 -3.28 2.28
CA ALA A 28 24.12 -3.47 0.83
C ALA A 28 22.70 -3.26 0.30
N VAL A 29 21.68 -3.78 0.99
CA VAL A 29 20.27 -3.61 0.59
C VAL A 29 19.83 -2.16 0.63
N ALA A 30 20.15 -1.44 1.71
CA ALA A 30 19.77 -0.04 1.82
C ALA A 30 20.52 0.85 0.81
N ALA A 31 21.79 0.56 0.54
CA ALA A 31 22.58 1.27 -0.47
C ALA A 31 22.04 1.04 -1.89
N ASP A 32 21.71 -0.22 -2.23
CA ASP A 32 21.09 -0.60 -3.50
C ASP A 32 19.73 0.08 -3.69
N LEU A 33 18.88 0.06 -2.66
CA LEU A 33 17.60 0.79 -2.64
C LEU A 33 17.80 2.30 -2.89
N ALA A 34 18.73 2.94 -2.19
CA ALA A 34 19.02 4.35 -2.38
C ALA A 34 19.54 4.65 -3.80
N ALA A 35 20.41 3.82 -4.37
CA ALA A 35 20.93 3.97 -5.72
C ALA A 35 19.83 3.84 -6.79
N LYS A 36 18.90 2.90 -6.61
CA LYS A 36 17.74 2.73 -7.51
C LYS A 36 16.85 3.97 -7.51
N LEU A 37 16.59 4.55 -6.34
CA LEU A 37 15.79 5.77 -6.19
C LEU A 37 16.52 7.03 -6.68
N ALA A 38 17.86 7.07 -6.61
CA ALA A 38 18.64 8.17 -7.16
C ALA A 38 18.58 8.22 -8.71
N THR A 39 18.22 7.11 -9.36
CA THR A 39 18.15 7.01 -10.83
C THR A 39 16.85 7.63 -11.36
N ARG A 40 16.89 8.91 -11.71
CA ARG A 40 15.69 9.72 -12.07
C ARG A 40 15.02 9.33 -13.40
N SER A 41 15.64 8.49 -14.21
CA SER A 41 15.05 7.95 -15.44
C SER A 41 14.09 6.78 -15.19
N ARG A 42 14.13 6.16 -14.00
CA ARG A 42 13.22 5.05 -13.67
C ARG A 42 11.79 5.57 -13.46
N HIS A 43 10.84 4.75 -13.87
CA HIS A 43 9.45 4.90 -13.45
C HIS A 43 9.32 4.37 -12.02
N VAL A 44 8.73 5.13 -11.10
CA VAL A 44 8.62 4.75 -9.69
C VAL A 44 7.16 4.65 -9.29
N CYS A 45 6.79 3.48 -8.76
CA CYS A 45 5.47 3.22 -8.22
C CYS A 45 5.55 2.86 -6.74
N LEU A 46 4.48 3.14 -6.02
CA LEU A 46 4.28 2.66 -4.66
C LEU A 46 2.94 1.96 -4.55
N LEU A 47 2.88 0.89 -3.75
CA LEU A 47 1.64 0.28 -3.29
C LEU A 47 1.61 0.32 -1.76
N LEU A 48 0.69 1.13 -1.23
CA LEU A 48 0.57 1.37 0.21
C LEU A 48 -0.71 0.75 0.75
N GLY A 49 -0.58 -0.08 1.79
CA GLY A 49 -1.71 -0.69 2.50
C GLY A 49 -1.89 -0.15 3.92
N ALA A 50 -2.82 -0.75 4.67
CA ALA A 50 -3.28 -0.23 5.97
C ALA A 50 -2.16 -0.06 7.00
N GLY A 51 -1.06 -0.82 6.89
CA GLY A 51 0.11 -0.65 7.75
C GLY A 51 0.76 0.73 7.66
N THR A 52 0.62 1.46 6.55
CA THR A 52 1.09 2.84 6.47
C THR A 52 0.23 3.79 7.29
N SER A 53 -1.07 3.50 7.40
CA SER A 53 -2.01 4.25 8.24
C SER A 53 -1.82 3.91 9.72
N CYS A 54 -1.42 2.66 10.02
CA CYS A 54 -1.04 2.24 11.38
C CYS A 54 0.17 3.01 11.91
N ALA A 55 1.13 3.35 11.05
CA ALA A 55 2.26 4.21 11.44
C ALA A 55 1.82 5.62 11.87
N ALA A 56 0.61 6.06 11.49
CA ALA A 56 0.00 7.31 11.94
C ALA A 56 -0.99 7.12 13.11
N GLY A 57 -1.11 5.91 13.65
CA GLY A 57 -2.00 5.59 14.76
C GLY A 57 -3.42 5.18 14.38
N LEU A 58 -3.72 5.00 13.09
CA LEU A 58 -5.01 4.46 12.64
C LEU A 58 -5.05 2.92 12.78
N PRO A 59 -6.24 2.31 12.96
CA PRO A 59 -6.36 0.86 13.05
C PRO A 59 -6.07 0.18 11.70
N ASP A 60 -5.54 -1.05 11.75
CA ASP A 60 -5.59 -1.94 10.60
C ASP A 60 -7.01 -2.48 10.35
N VAL A 61 -7.20 -3.23 9.27
CA VAL A 61 -8.53 -3.76 8.88
C VAL A 61 -9.14 -4.69 9.94
N ASN A 62 -8.33 -5.45 10.68
CA ASN A 62 -8.81 -6.39 11.69
C ASN A 62 -9.23 -5.68 12.98
N VAL A 63 -8.42 -4.72 13.43
CA VAL A 63 -8.76 -3.85 14.55
C VAL A 63 -9.98 -3.00 14.21
N LEU A 64 -10.06 -2.50 12.98
CA LEU A 64 -11.22 -1.74 12.48
C LEU A 64 -12.50 -2.58 12.53
N LEU A 65 -12.47 -3.83 12.03
CA LEU A 65 -13.61 -4.73 12.11
C LEU A 65 -14.05 -4.95 13.56
N SER A 66 -13.10 -5.19 14.47
CA SER A 66 -13.40 -5.39 15.89
C SER A 66 -14.13 -4.18 16.49
N ARG A 67 -13.62 -2.97 16.23
CA ARG A 67 -14.24 -1.71 16.69
C ARG A 67 -15.62 -1.46 16.06
N VAL A 68 -15.79 -1.82 14.78
CA VAL A 68 -17.09 -1.76 14.10
C VAL A 68 -18.10 -2.68 14.80
N LEU A 69 -17.75 -3.95 15.05
CA LEU A 69 -18.63 -4.90 15.74
C LEU A 69 -18.97 -4.45 17.16
N GLU A 70 -18.00 -3.86 17.88
CA GLU A 70 -18.21 -3.31 19.22
C GLU A 70 -19.18 -2.12 19.24
N SER A 71 -19.20 -1.32 18.17
CA SER A 71 -20.09 -0.16 18.03
C SER A 71 -21.56 -0.51 17.74
N LEU A 72 -21.83 -1.76 17.33
CA LEU A 72 -23.18 -2.24 17.00
C LEU A 72 -23.88 -2.81 18.23
N ASP A 73 -25.20 -2.66 18.28
CA ASP A 73 -26.06 -3.12 19.37
C ASP A 73 -27.27 -3.96 18.89
N GLY A 74 -27.91 -4.63 19.86
CA GLY A 74 -29.16 -5.37 19.67
C GLY A 74 -29.13 -6.39 18.52
N ALA A 75 -30.21 -6.40 17.72
CA ALA A 75 -30.37 -7.29 16.58
C ALA A 75 -29.35 -7.02 15.45
N GLY A 76 -28.91 -5.77 15.28
CA GLY A 76 -27.91 -5.39 14.28
C GLY A 76 -26.55 -6.01 14.56
N ARG A 77 -26.16 -6.08 15.84
CA ARG A 77 -24.92 -6.75 16.26
C ARG A 77 -24.94 -8.24 15.94
N GLN A 78 -26.03 -8.94 16.25
CA GLN A 78 -26.14 -10.38 15.98
C GLN A 78 -26.02 -10.66 14.47
N LEU A 79 -26.73 -9.88 13.64
CA LEU A 79 -26.63 -9.99 12.19
C LEU A 79 -25.20 -9.73 11.69
N ALA A 80 -24.49 -8.77 12.28
CA ALA A 80 -23.11 -8.48 11.93
C ALA A 80 -22.16 -9.61 12.35
N GLU A 81 -22.27 -10.14 13.56
CA GLU A 81 -21.45 -11.26 14.03
C GLU A 81 -21.62 -12.50 13.15
N ASP A 82 -22.84 -12.79 12.69
CA ASP A 82 -23.12 -13.87 11.75
C ASP A 82 -22.61 -13.57 10.32
N LEU A 83 -22.72 -12.32 9.88
CA LEU A 83 -22.20 -11.86 8.59
C LEU A 83 -20.66 -11.97 8.51
N TYR A 84 -19.95 -11.63 9.60
CA TYR A 84 -18.49 -11.57 9.66
C TYR A 84 -17.84 -12.86 10.19
N ARG A 85 -18.63 -13.89 10.47
CA ARG A 85 -18.09 -15.21 10.84
C ARG A 85 -17.14 -15.71 9.75
N ASP A 86 -15.86 -15.85 10.12
CA ASP A 86 -14.75 -16.25 9.25
C ASP A 86 -14.54 -15.34 8.02
N ARG A 87 -14.91 -14.06 8.12
CA ARG A 87 -14.74 -13.07 7.05
C ARG A 87 -14.06 -11.82 7.56
N ASN A 88 -13.22 -11.23 6.72
CA ASN A 88 -12.68 -9.90 7.01
C ASN A 88 -13.73 -8.80 6.73
N LEU A 89 -13.39 -7.54 7.06
CA LEU A 89 -14.26 -6.37 6.89
C LEU A 89 -14.77 -6.23 5.44
N GLU A 90 -13.86 -6.44 4.49
CA GLU A 90 -14.08 -6.28 3.06
C GLU A 90 -15.05 -7.33 2.50
N GLU A 91 -14.85 -8.60 2.87
CA GLU A 91 -15.68 -9.74 2.47
C GLU A 91 -17.10 -9.64 3.04
N GLY A 92 -17.24 -9.23 4.31
CA GLY A 92 -18.53 -9.08 4.95
C GLY A 92 -19.35 -7.92 4.37
N LEU A 93 -18.73 -6.76 4.13
CA LEU A 93 -19.38 -5.65 3.42
C LEU A 93 -19.83 -6.05 2.01
N THR A 94 -18.97 -6.77 1.27
CA THR A 94 -19.32 -7.29 -0.06
C THR A 94 -20.53 -8.20 -0.01
N ARG A 95 -20.55 -9.13 0.95
CA ARG A 95 -21.66 -10.05 1.13
C ARG A 95 -22.95 -9.33 1.51
N LEU A 96 -22.90 -8.36 2.42
CA LEU A 96 -24.06 -7.57 2.83
C LEU A 96 -24.69 -6.84 1.64
N ARG A 97 -23.86 -6.20 0.81
CA ARG A 97 -24.32 -5.51 -0.40
C ARG A 97 -24.93 -6.46 -1.43
N ARG A 98 -24.38 -7.67 -1.59
CA ARG A 98 -24.97 -8.71 -2.45
C ARG A 98 -26.34 -9.16 -1.94
N ILE A 99 -26.47 -9.39 -0.64
CA ILE A 99 -27.76 -9.73 -0.02
C ILE A 99 -28.77 -8.63 -0.33
N ARG A 100 -28.43 -7.36 -0.06
CA ARG A 100 -29.32 -6.22 -0.36
C ARG A 100 -29.71 -6.13 -1.83
N ALA A 101 -28.77 -6.34 -2.75
CA ALA A 101 -29.03 -6.24 -4.19
C ALA A 101 -29.92 -7.36 -4.74
N LEU A 102 -30.02 -8.50 -4.03
CA LEU A 102 -30.83 -9.65 -4.43
C LEU A 102 -32.24 -9.64 -3.83
N LEU A 103 -32.48 -8.85 -2.78
CA LEU A 103 -33.76 -8.82 -2.07
C LEU A 103 -34.73 -7.81 -2.67
N SER A 104 -35.96 -8.26 -2.93
CA SER A 104 -37.11 -7.40 -3.25
C SER A 104 -37.84 -6.95 -1.98
N PRO A 105 -38.68 -5.90 -2.04
CA PRO A 105 -39.47 -5.48 -0.88
C PRO A 105 -40.34 -6.62 -0.33
N GLY A 106 -40.19 -6.90 0.97
CA GLY A 106 -40.91 -7.98 1.67
C GLY A 106 -40.24 -9.36 1.60
N GLU A 107 -39.09 -9.50 0.92
CA GLU A 107 -38.28 -10.72 0.97
C GLU A 107 -37.30 -10.69 2.14
N GLU A 108 -36.95 -11.88 2.64
CA GLU A 108 -35.94 -12.07 3.68
C GLU A 108 -34.93 -13.13 3.26
N PHE A 109 -33.65 -12.88 3.51
CA PHE A 109 -32.57 -13.84 3.30
C PHE A 109 -31.55 -13.75 4.42
N ALA A 110 -31.25 -14.88 5.06
CA ALA A 110 -30.26 -14.96 6.15
C ALA A 110 -30.48 -13.93 7.28
N GLY A 111 -31.74 -13.65 7.64
CA GLY A 111 -32.11 -12.67 8.66
C GLY A 111 -32.11 -11.21 8.19
N PHE A 112 -31.83 -10.97 6.90
CA PHE A 112 -31.85 -9.63 6.32
C PHE A 112 -33.09 -9.42 5.45
N THR A 113 -33.72 -8.27 5.66
CA THR A 113 -34.63 -7.59 4.73
C THR A 113 -33.87 -6.47 3.99
N PRO A 114 -34.41 -5.88 2.90
CA PRO A 114 -33.77 -4.73 2.26
C PRO A 114 -33.45 -3.58 3.22
N GLU A 115 -34.37 -3.29 4.15
CA GLU A 115 -34.26 -2.18 5.10
C GLU A 115 -33.20 -2.45 6.18
N THR A 116 -33.17 -3.66 6.74
CA THR A 116 -32.19 -4.04 7.76
C THR A 116 -30.78 -4.19 7.17
N ALA A 117 -30.66 -4.66 5.92
CA ALA A 117 -29.37 -4.70 5.23
C ALA A 117 -28.82 -3.28 4.96
N LEU A 118 -29.70 -2.35 4.54
CA LEU A 118 -29.33 -0.95 4.34
C LEU A 118 -28.92 -0.27 5.64
N ASP A 119 -29.72 -0.42 6.71
CA ASP A 119 -29.42 0.14 8.02
C ASP A 119 -28.08 -0.36 8.58
N LEU A 120 -27.82 -1.67 8.46
CA LEU A 120 -26.54 -2.24 8.90
C LEU A 120 -25.36 -1.71 8.07
N GLU A 121 -25.50 -1.59 6.75
CA GLU A 121 -24.45 -1.04 5.89
C GLU A 121 -24.13 0.41 6.25
N MET A 122 -25.16 1.23 6.49
CA MET A 122 -24.99 2.63 6.91
C MET A 122 -24.27 2.72 8.25
N LYS A 123 -24.65 1.91 9.24
CA LYS A 123 -24.01 1.87 10.57
C LYS A 123 -22.55 1.43 10.48
N ILE A 124 -22.24 0.38 9.70
CA ILE A 124 -20.87 -0.07 9.49
C ILE A 124 -20.04 1.05 8.82
N THR A 125 -20.57 1.67 7.77
CA THR A 125 -19.87 2.74 7.04
C THR A 125 -19.62 3.96 7.92
N ALA A 126 -20.60 4.38 8.72
CA ALA A 126 -20.44 5.46 9.69
C ALA A 126 -19.37 5.12 10.75
N SER A 127 -19.38 3.91 11.29
CA SER A 127 -18.37 3.45 12.26
C SER A 127 -16.97 3.40 11.66
N ILE A 128 -16.82 3.01 10.38
CA ILE A 128 -15.54 3.09 9.66
C ILE A 128 -15.05 4.53 9.55
N ILE A 129 -15.92 5.46 9.14
CA ILE A 129 -15.57 6.89 9.03
C ILE A 129 -15.09 7.40 10.39
N ASP A 130 -15.84 7.15 11.47
CA ASP A 130 -15.51 7.64 12.81
C ASP A 130 -14.14 7.12 13.29
N ASN A 131 -13.86 5.83 13.09
CA ASN A 131 -12.60 5.20 13.50
C ASN A 131 -11.38 5.67 12.71
N LEU A 132 -11.58 6.13 11.48
CA LEU A 132 -10.51 6.65 10.63
C LEU A 132 -10.35 8.17 10.73
N GLN A 133 -11.33 8.87 11.32
CA GLN A 133 -11.26 10.30 11.61
C GLN A 133 -10.86 10.63 13.06
N ALA A 134 -11.02 9.70 14.01
CA ALA A 134 -10.62 9.87 15.41
C ALA A 134 -9.52 8.85 15.76
N PRO A 135 -8.28 9.24 16.11
CA PRO A 135 -7.78 10.46 16.78
C PRO A 135 -6.91 11.35 15.87
N ALA A 136 -6.35 12.46 16.39
CA ALA A 136 -5.35 13.28 15.66
C ALA A 136 -4.14 12.38 15.27
N PRO A 137 -3.98 12.05 13.97
CA PRO A 137 -2.98 11.07 13.56
C PRO A 137 -1.56 11.63 13.72
N ASP A 138 -0.59 10.76 13.97
CA ASP A 138 0.83 11.14 13.87
C ASP A 138 1.21 11.28 12.40
N LEU A 139 1.32 12.53 11.95
CA LEU A 139 1.62 12.85 10.56
C LEU A 139 3.11 12.81 10.23
N ALA A 140 4.01 12.51 11.17
CA ALA A 140 5.45 12.59 10.95
C ALA A 140 5.94 11.66 9.82
N ALA A 141 5.52 10.39 9.84
CA ALA A 141 5.88 9.42 8.82
C ALA A 141 5.32 9.80 7.44
N VAL A 142 4.06 10.22 7.40
CA VAL A 142 3.38 10.54 6.15
C VAL A 142 3.92 11.85 5.55
N THR A 143 4.27 12.83 6.39
CA THR A 143 4.91 14.08 5.97
C THR A 143 6.32 13.83 5.43
N ALA A 144 7.09 12.93 6.06
CA ALA A 144 8.41 12.53 5.56
C ALA A 144 8.30 11.84 4.19
N PHE A 145 7.33 10.93 4.04
CA PHE A 145 7.02 10.29 2.77
C PHE A 145 6.62 11.32 1.70
N ALA A 146 5.67 12.21 2.00
CA ALA A 146 5.21 13.24 1.07
C ALA A 146 6.35 14.18 0.64
N SER A 147 7.23 14.55 1.58
CA SER A 147 8.43 15.37 1.30
C SER A 147 9.40 14.71 0.32
N TRP A 148 9.51 13.37 0.36
CA TRP A 148 10.27 12.61 -0.61
C TRP A 148 9.55 12.54 -1.96
N ALA A 149 8.27 12.14 -1.96
CA ALA A 149 7.49 11.96 -3.19
C ALA A 149 7.36 13.26 -4.01
N ALA A 150 7.14 14.40 -3.34
CA ALA A 150 7.01 15.69 -3.99
C ALA A 150 8.34 16.36 -4.34
N GLY A 151 9.42 15.95 -3.66
CA GLY A 151 10.71 16.62 -3.73
C GLY A 151 11.59 16.20 -4.92
N GLU A 152 11.16 15.21 -5.69
CA GLU A 152 12.00 14.51 -6.66
C GLU A 152 11.47 14.61 -8.08
N PHE A 153 12.28 15.20 -8.98
CA PHE A 153 11.93 15.32 -10.39
C PHE A 153 12.41 14.08 -11.15
N TYR A 154 11.57 13.04 -11.16
CA TYR A 154 11.72 11.91 -12.07
C TYR A 154 11.28 12.30 -13.48
N LEU A 155 11.77 11.58 -14.49
CA LEU A 155 11.33 11.76 -15.89
C LEU A 155 9.87 11.36 -16.12
N LYS A 156 9.29 10.59 -15.20
CA LYS A 156 7.86 10.29 -15.12
C LYS A 156 7.37 10.62 -13.70
N PRO A 157 6.11 11.02 -13.52
CA PRO A 157 5.55 11.29 -12.20
C PRO A 157 5.67 10.05 -11.29
N ILE A 158 5.90 10.27 -9.99
CA ILE A 158 5.74 9.19 -8.99
C ILE A 158 4.26 8.80 -8.92
N GLU A 159 3.99 7.49 -8.96
CA GLU A 159 2.64 6.96 -8.83
C GLU A 159 2.47 6.22 -7.51
N VAL A 160 1.56 6.71 -6.68
CA VAL A 160 1.21 6.15 -5.38
C VAL A 160 -0.12 5.46 -5.50
N PHE A 161 -0.12 4.14 -5.55
CA PHE A 161 -1.31 3.31 -5.43
C PHE A 161 -1.56 2.99 -3.96
N THR A 162 -2.80 3.02 -3.53
CA THR A 162 -3.16 2.64 -2.16
C THR A 162 -4.53 1.98 -2.09
N VAL A 163 -4.66 1.05 -1.16
CA VAL A 163 -5.93 0.40 -0.79
C VAL A 163 -6.57 1.04 0.44
N ASN A 164 -5.98 2.11 0.98
CA ASN A 164 -6.42 2.74 2.22
C ASN A 164 -7.55 3.73 1.96
N TYR A 165 -8.56 3.72 2.82
CA TYR A 165 -9.72 4.63 2.73
C TYR A 165 -9.43 6.02 3.29
N ASP A 166 -8.57 6.12 4.31
CA ASP A 166 -8.23 7.36 5.00
C ASP A 166 -7.60 8.43 4.08
N LEU A 167 -7.43 9.65 4.60
CA LEU A 167 -6.90 10.79 3.83
C LEU A 167 -5.46 11.17 4.23
N LEU A 168 -4.70 10.25 4.84
CA LEU A 168 -3.40 10.60 5.41
C LEU A 168 -2.40 11.03 4.34
N ILE A 169 -2.34 10.32 3.20
CA ILE A 169 -1.39 10.62 2.12
C ILE A 169 -1.71 11.98 1.51
N GLU A 170 -2.98 12.27 1.24
CA GLU A 170 -3.48 13.56 0.79
C GLU A 170 -3.08 14.68 1.75
N THR A 171 -3.34 14.47 3.04
CA THR A 171 -2.99 15.42 4.10
C THR A 171 -1.49 15.67 4.14
N GLY A 172 -0.65 14.64 4.05
CA GLY A 172 0.79 14.79 4.01
C GLY A 172 1.29 15.55 2.79
N LEU A 173 0.73 15.28 1.61
CA LEU A 173 1.04 15.99 0.37
C LEU A 173 0.65 17.47 0.46
N GLU A 174 -0.53 17.78 0.99
CA GLU A 174 -0.99 19.16 1.18
C GLU A 174 -0.14 19.92 2.21
N LEU A 175 0.24 19.29 3.32
CA LEU A 175 1.08 19.89 4.37
C LEU A 175 2.46 20.32 3.86
N VAL A 176 3.04 19.57 2.91
CA VAL A 176 4.33 19.90 2.30
C VAL A 176 4.19 20.80 1.06
N GLY A 177 2.96 21.19 0.70
CA GLY A 177 2.67 22.01 -0.48
C GLY A 177 2.88 21.27 -1.81
N ALA A 178 2.81 19.94 -1.82
CA ALA A 178 2.95 19.14 -3.02
C ALA A 178 1.77 19.32 -3.97
N SER A 179 2.07 19.42 -5.27
CA SER A 179 1.04 19.24 -6.29
C SER A 179 0.77 17.74 -6.45
N TYR A 180 -0.48 17.32 -6.30
CA TYR A 180 -0.88 15.94 -6.55
C TYR A 180 -2.14 15.85 -7.42
N PHE A 181 -2.29 14.74 -8.11
CA PHE A 181 -3.46 14.44 -8.92
C PHE A 181 -3.99 13.06 -8.55
N ASP A 182 -5.27 12.98 -8.19
CA ASP A 182 -5.93 11.76 -7.74
C ASP A 182 -7.00 11.23 -8.72
N GLY A 183 -7.03 11.78 -9.94
CA GLY A 183 -8.05 11.46 -10.93
C GLY A 183 -9.26 12.39 -10.89
N PHE A 184 -9.41 13.23 -9.86
CA PHE A 184 -10.56 14.12 -9.71
C PHE A 184 -10.18 15.58 -9.97
N VAL A 185 -11.08 16.31 -10.64
CA VAL A 185 -10.92 17.74 -10.91
C VAL A 185 -12.12 18.51 -10.38
N GLY A 186 -11.84 19.52 -9.55
CA GLY A 186 -12.82 20.42 -8.94
C GLY A 186 -12.48 20.70 -7.47
N SER A 187 -12.89 21.88 -6.98
CA SER A 187 -12.55 22.33 -5.62
C SER A 187 -13.61 21.98 -4.58
N LEU A 188 -14.90 22.09 -4.93
CA LEU A 188 -16.02 21.82 -4.00
C LEU A 188 -16.59 20.41 -4.19
N ARG A 189 -16.85 20.05 -5.44
CA ARG A 189 -17.35 18.75 -5.87
C ARG A 189 -16.55 18.33 -7.09
N ALA A 190 -15.50 17.56 -6.85
CA ALA A 190 -14.58 17.16 -7.89
C ALA A 190 -15.13 15.92 -8.62
N HIS A 191 -15.07 15.95 -9.95
CA HIS A 191 -15.53 14.87 -10.80
C HIS A 191 -14.34 14.08 -11.32
N PHE A 192 -14.49 12.77 -11.41
CA PHE A 192 -13.45 11.91 -11.95
C PHE A 192 -13.24 12.18 -13.44
N ARG A 193 -11.98 12.24 -13.87
CA ARG A 193 -11.55 12.53 -15.24
C ARG A 193 -10.71 11.38 -15.79
N PRO A 194 -11.37 10.33 -16.35
CA PRO A 194 -10.66 9.17 -16.90
C PRO A 194 -9.62 9.55 -17.95
N ASP A 195 -9.91 10.59 -18.73
CA ASP A 195 -9.06 11.12 -19.80
C ASP A 195 -7.75 11.74 -19.29
N LEU A 196 -7.70 12.19 -18.03
CA LEU A 196 -6.49 12.72 -17.41
C LEU A 196 -5.69 11.66 -16.64
N VAL A 197 -6.34 10.57 -16.25
CA VAL A 197 -5.65 9.38 -15.68
C VAL A 197 -4.91 8.63 -16.79
N GLU A 198 -5.57 8.48 -17.94
CA GLU A 198 -5.05 7.81 -19.13
C GLU A 198 -5.19 8.72 -20.36
N PRO A 199 -4.24 9.65 -20.58
CA PRO A 199 -4.27 10.55 -21.73
C PRO A 199 -4.15 9.76 -23.03
N ARG A 200 -5.05 10.05 -23.99
CA ARG A 200 -5.08 9.39 -25.31
C ARG A 200 -3.98 9.87 -26.24
N ASP A 201 -3.51 11.09 -26.06
CA ASP A 201 -2.42 11.69 -26.81
C ASP A 201 -1.28 12.02 -25.86
N THR A 202 -0.09 11.47 -26.14
CA THR A 202 1.08 11.60 -25.28
C THR A 202 1.69 13.01 -25.28
N ALA A 203 1.32 13.91 -26.19
CA ALA A 203 2.02 15.20 -26.30
C ALA A 203 1.28 16.39 -25.66
N VAL A 204 -0.05 16.34 -25.53
CA VAL A 204 -0.87 17.54 -25.28
C VAL A 204 -1.56 17.53 -23.91
N ASP A 205 -1.88 16.36 -23.36
CA ASP A 205 -2.71 16.23 -22.15
C ASP A 205 -1.94 15.65 -20.94
N GLN A 206 -0.60 15.71 -20.94
CA GLN A 206 0.19 15.17 -19.85
C GLN A 206 0.26 16.12 -18.65
N LEU A 207 -0.12 15.60 -17.48
CA LEU A 207 0.17 16.26 -16.21
C LEU A 207 1.69 16.44 -16.04
N PRO A 208 2.15 17.57 -15.48
CA PRO A 208 3.57 17.79 -15.22
C PRO A 208 4.16 16.67 -14.35
N ASN A 209 5.40 16.29 -14.63
CA ASN A 209 6.13 15.28 -13.86
C ASN A 209 6.34 15.65 -12.39
N SER A 210 6.18 16.92 -12.04
CA SER A 210 6.22 17.40 -10.65
C SER A 210 4.99 17.01 -9.83
N PHE A 211 3.94 16.49 -10.45
CA PHE A 211 2.76 16.01 -9.73
C PHE A 211 3.02 14.63 -9.14
N VAL A 212 2.65 14.42 -7.89
CA VAL A 212 2.46 13.07 -7.35
C VAL A 212 1.11 12.56 -7.85
N ARG A 213 1.09 11.39 -8.49
CA ARG A 213 -0.17 10.75 -8.91
C ARG A 213 -0.63 9.81 -7.80
N LEU A 214 -1.84 10.01 -7.26
CA LEU A 214 -2.38 9.25 -6.14
C LEU A 214 -3.62 8.45 -6.55
N TRP A 215 -3.55 7.13 -6.48
CA TRP A 215 -4.58 6.24 -6.99
C TRP A 215 -5.16 5.39 -5.85
N LYS A 216 -6.38 5.72 -5.41
CA LYS A 216 -7.13 5.01 -4.36
C LYS A 216 -7.92 3.85 -4.97
N LEU A 217 -7.41 2.63 -4.84
CA LEU A 217 -7.96 1.45 -5.52
C LEU A 217 -9.28 0.96 -4.89
N HIS A 218 -9.42 1.05 -3.57
CA HIS A 218 -10.62 0.56 -2.85
C HIS A 218 -11.59 1.69 -2.44
N GLY A 219 -11.34 2.90 -2.95
CA GLY A 219 -12.15 4.08 -2.63
C GLY A 219 -11.54 4.95 -1.55
N SER A 220 -12.30 5.94 -1.12
CA SER A 220 -11.85 6.94 -0.14
C SER A 220 -13.02 7.45 0.70
N LEU A 221 -12.72 7.87 1.93
CA LEU A 221 -13.70 8.47 2.84
C LEU A 221 -14.32 9.76 2.31
N ASN A 222 -13.62 10.49 1.42
CA ASN A 222 -14.12 11.71 0.79
C ASN A 222 -14.78 11.48 -0.57
N TRP A 223 -15.07 10.24 -0.96
CA TRP A 223 -15.77 9.94 -2.20
C TRP A 223 -17.24 9.67 -1.90
N LEU A 224 -18.12 10.52 -2.43
CA LEU A 224 -19.57 10.37 -2.35
C LEU A 224 -20.09 9.57 -3.55
N ALA A 225 -20.83 8.50 -3.29
CA ALA A 225 -21.59 7.80 -4.32
C ALA A 225 -22.92 8.53 -4.55
N ALA A 226 -23.06 9.21 -5.69
CA ALA A 226 -24.29 9.89 -6.06
C ALA A 226 -25.37 8.90 -6.54
N GLU A 227 -26.65 9.28 -6.43
CA GLU A 227 -27.80 8.43 -6.82
C GLU A 227 -27.76 7.98 -8.28
N ASN A 228 -27.20 8.81 -9.17
CA ASN A 228 -27.03 8.49 -10.59
C ASN A 228 -25.86 7.52 -10.86
N GLY A 229 -25.21 7.01 -9.81
CA GLY A 229 -24.10 6.08 -9.89
C GLY A 229 -22.73 6.72 -10.15
N THR A 230 -22.63 8.05 -10.21
CA THR A 230 -21.33 8.73 -10.33
C THR A 230 -20.66 8.86 -8.97
N VAL A 231 -19.32 8.89 -8.99
CA VAL A 231 -18.52 9.17 -7.80
C VAL A 231 -18.04 10.61 -7.85
N VAL A 232 -18.24 11.34 -6.76
CA VAL A 232 -17.83 12.74 -6.60
C VAL A 232 -16.93 12.85 -5.38
N ARG A 233 -15.73 13.43 -5.53
CA ARG A 233 -14.85 13.69 -4.38
C ARG A 233 -15.21 15.02 -3.73
N THR A 234 -15.44 15.00 -2.43
CA THR A 234 -15.70 16.17 -1.57
C THR A 234 -14.42 16.64 -0.87
N GLY A 235 -14.39 17.88 -0.37
CA GLY A 235 -13.23 18.44 0.35
C GLY A 235 -13.02 17.89 1.76
N SER A 236 -13.98 17.13 2.28
CA SER A 236 -13.91 16.45 3.58
C SER A 236 -14.46 15.04 3.44
N ALA A 237 -14.33 14.21 4.48
CA ALA A 237 -15.05 12.95 4.52
C ALA A 237 -16.55 13.16 4.34
N VAL A 238 -17.19 12.17 3.73
CA VAL A 238 -18.63 12.13 3.49
C VAL A 238 -19.38 12.15 4.82
N ALA A 239 -20.49 12.89 4.88
CA ALA A 239 -21.30 12.94 6.09
C ALA A 239 -21.85 11.54 6.41
N GLN A 240 -22.01 11.20 7.71
CA GLN A 240 -22.45 9.87 8.14
C GLN A 240 -23.80 9.42 7.54
N GLN A 241 -24.63 10.37 7.13
CA GLN A 241 -25.95 10.15 6.51
C GLN A 241 -25.88 9.87 5.00
N ASP A 242 -24.72 10.01 4.38
CA ASP A 242 -24.47 9.81 2.97
C ASP A 242 -23.65 8.54 2.71
N MET A 243 -23.78 7.95 1.53
CA MET A 243 -23.06 6.72 1.16
C MET A 243 -21.65 7.04 0.66
N ALA A 244 -20.64 6.74 1.48
CA ALA A 244 -19.25 6.79 1.06
C ALA A 244 -18.96 5.67 0.03
N ALA A 245 -18.24 6.02 -1.03
CA ALA A 245 -17.83 5.13 -2.10
C ALA A 245 -16.62 4.28 -1.69
N ILE A 246 -16.78 3.51 -0.62
CA ILE A 246 -15.82 2.53 -0.10
C ILE A 246 -16.19 1.18 -0.70
N TYR A 247 -15.37 0.64 -1.58
CA TYR A 247 -15.64 -0.62 -2.27
C TYR A 247 -14.46 -1.58 -2.09
N PRO A 248 -14.61 -2.60 -1.23
CA PRO A 248 -13.58 -3.60 -1.02
C PRO A 248 -13.28 -4.46 -2.25
N SER A 249 -12.18 -5.18 -2.17
CA SER A 249 -11.69 -6.09 -3.21
C SER A 249 -12.60 -7.30 -3.41
N ASP A 250 -13.58 -7.19 -4.33
CA ASP A 250 -14.16 -8.38 -4.94
C ASP A 250 -14.62 -8.12 -6.38
N GLU A 251 -14.12 -8.96 -7.29
CA GLU A 251 -14.21 -8.84 -8.76
C GLU A 251 -15.64 -9.04 -9.30
N LYS A 252 -16.58 -9.42 -8.43
CA LYS A 252 -17.92 -9.87 -8.82
C LYS A 252 -19.04 -8.87 -8.57
N TYR A 253 -18.72 -7.60 -8.32
CA TYR A 253 -19.72 -6.53 -8.37
C TYR A 253 -19.60 -5.76 -9.69
N ASP A 254 -20.73 -5.50 -10.36
CA ASP A 254 -20.85 -4.49 -11.42
C ASP A 254 -20.35 -3.06 -11.02
N GLN A 255 -19.93 -2.85 -9.77
CA GLN A 255 -19.45 -1.59 -9.19
C GLN A 255 -17.94 -1.43 -9.27
N SER A 256 -17.14 -2.52 -9.21
CA SER A 256 -15.69 -2.44 -9.53
C SER A 256 -15.47 -2.16 -11.01
N ARG A 257 -16.48 -2.44 -11.85
CA ARG A 257 -16.55 -2.06 -13.26
C ARG A 257 -17.04 -0.63 -13.49
N ARG A 258 -17.39 0.11 -12.42
CA ARG A 258 -17.75 1.54 -12.53
C ARG A 258 -16.49 2.40 -12.47
N VAL A 259 -16.62 3.56 -13.08
CA VAL A 259 -15.67 4.66 -12.94
C VAL A 259 -15.84 5.22 -11.51
N PRO A 260 -14.77 5.39 -10.72
CA PRO A 260 -13.35 5.44 -11.11
C PRO A 260 -12.59 4.10 -11.08
N PHE A 261 -13.08 3.10 -10.35
CA PHE A 261 -12.36 1.86 -10.01
C PHE A 261 -11.76 1.15 -11.22
N VAL A 262 -12.55 0.91 -12.27
CA VAL A 262 -12.07 0.21 -13.47
C VAL A 262 -10.89 0.92 -14.14
N VAL A 263 -10.87 2.26 -14.12
CA VAL A 263 -9.81 3.08 -14.70
C VAL A 263 -8.56 3.04 -13.82
N LEU A 264 -8.73 3.09 -12.51
CA LEU A 264 -7.62 3.05 -11.55
C LEU A 264 -6.91 1.69 -11.53
N HIS A 265 -7.67 0.59 -11.60
CA HIS A 265 -7.08 -0.75 -11.74
C HIS A 265 -6.40 -0.95 -13.10
N ASP A 266 -6.95 -0.39 -14.19
CA ASP A 266 -6.25 -0.39 -15.48
C ASP A 266 -4.95 0.42 -15.41
N ARG A 267 -4.96 1.58 -14.75
CA ARG A 267 -3.77 2.39 -14.49
C ARG A 267 -2.70 1.61 -13.75
N LEU A 268 -3.06 0.88 -12.69
CA LEU A 268 -2.12 0.02 -11.94
C LEU A 268 -1.44 -1.00 -12.85
N ARG A 269 -2.21 -1.75 -13.64
CA ARG A 269 -1.66 -2.76 -14.57
C ARG A 269 -0.68 -2.14 -15.56
N ARG A 270 -1.03 -0.97 -16.11
CA ARG A 270 -0.17 -0.25 -17.06
C ARG A 270 1.09 0.29 -16.39
N ALA A 271 0.97 0.89 -15.22
CA ALA A 271 2.08 1.42 -14.45
C ALA A 271 3.11 0.33 -14.13
N LEU A 272 2.67 -0.87 -13.75
CA LEU A 272 3.54 -2.02 -13.53
C LEU A 272 4.13 -2.62 -14.82
N ALA A 273 3.45 -2.42 -15.96
CA ALA A 273 3.92 -2.83 -17.28
C ALA A 273 4.91 -1.85 -17.91
N GLU A 274 5.09 -0.65 -17.35
CA GLU A 274 6.11 0.29 -17.81
C GLU A 274 7.51 -0.31 -17.64
N PRO A 275 8.39 -0.21 -18.67
CA PRO A 275 9.74 -0.75 -18.59
C PRO A 275 10.57 -0.13 -17.46
N GLU A 276 11.38 -0.97 -16.82
CA GLU A 276 12.33 -0.55 -15.76
C GLU A 276 11.66 0.12 -14.55
N THR A 277 10.38 -0.20 -14.32
CA THR A 277 9.62 0.28 -13.17
C THR A 277 10.23 -0.24 -11.88
N PHE A 278 10.33 0.64 -10.89
CA PHE A 278 10.67 0.30 -9.53
C PHE A 278 9.46 0.48 -8.63
N THR A 279 8.94 -0.62 -8.10
CA THR A 279 7.75 -0.63 -7.26
C THR A 279 8.12 -0.86 -5.81
N LEU A 280 7.75 0.06 -4.93
CA LEU A 280 7.87 -0.07 -3.48
C LEU A 280 6.52 -0.52 -2.90
N VAL A 281 6.50 -1.60 -2.12
CA VAL A 281 5.27 -2.10 -1.46
C VAL A 281 5.47 -2.01 0.04
N SER A 282 4.59 -1.29 0.75
CA SER A 282 4.70 -1.10 2.20
C SER A 282 3.34 -1.10 2.88
N GLY A 283 3.25 -1.70 4.06
CA GLY A 283 2.00 -1.76 4.84
C GLY A 283 0.86 -2.56 4.18
N TYR A 284 1.14 -3.26 3.08
CA TYR A 284 0.18 -4.10 2.37
C TYR A 284 0.28 -5.54 2.87
N SER A 285 -0.86 -6.14 3.24
CA SER A 285 -0.93 -7.45 3.86
C SER A 285 -0.96 -8.63 2.88
N PHE A 286 -1.06 -8.36 1.57
CA PHE A 286 -1.31 -9.39 0.55
C PHE A 286 -2.63 -10.14 0.72
N GLY A 287 -3.61 -9.55 1.42
CA GLY A 287 -4.95 -10.13 1.58
C GLY A 287 -5.87 -10.04 0.36
N ASP A 288 -5.49 -9.27 -0.67
CA ASP A 288 -6.26 -9.14 -1.92
C ASP A 288 -5.60 -9.96 -3.02
N ALA A 289 -6.23 -11.09 -3.34
CA ALA A 289 -5.73 -12.05 -4.33
C ALA A 289 -5.59 -11.48 -5.75
N HIS A 290 -6.43 -10.51 -6.12
CA HIS A 290 -6.40 -9.91 -7.46
C HIS A 290 -5.23 -8.94 -7.61
N LEU A 291 -5.02 -8.07 -6.63
CA LEU A 291 -3.84 -7.19 -6.62
C LEU A 291 -2.54 -8.00 -6.55
N ASN A 292 -2.53 -9.10 -5.77
CA ASN A 292 -1.42 -10.05 -5.76
C ASN A 292 -1.16 -10.64 -7.14
N GLU A 293 -2.20 -11.10 -7.85
CA GLU A 293 -2.07 -11.64 -9.20
C GLU A 293 -1.44 -10.61 -10.15
N VAL A 294 -1.93 -9.37 -10.13
CA VAL A 294 -1.40 -8.27 -10.95
C VAL A 294 0.08 -7.99 -10.65
N LEU A 295 0.48 -7.94 -9.36
CA LEU A 295 1.87 -7.72 -8.95
C LEU A 295 2.79 -8.87 -9.40
N PHE A 296 2.41 -10.12 -9.12
CA PHE A 296 3.25 -11.28 -9.43
C PHE A 296 3.32 -11.54 -10.94
N ASP A 297 2.24 -11.30 -11.67
CA ASP A 297 2.24 -11.35 -13.13
C ASP A 297 3.15 -10.28 -13.74
N ALA A 298 3.13 -9.05 -13.22
CA ALA A 298 4.06 -8.01 -13.63
C ALA A 298 5.53 -8.39 -13.37
N ALA A 299 5.83 -8.93 -12.18
CA ALA A 299 7.18 -9.40 -11.85
C ALA A 299 7.69 -10.46 -12.83
N ARG A 300 6.81 -11.40 -13.25
CA ARG A 300 7.16 -12.46 -14.22
C ARG A 300 7.33 -11.92 -15.65
N ARG A 301 6.45 -11.03 -16.09
CA ARG A 301 6.44 -10.50 -17.48
C ARG A 301 7.52 -9.46 -17.72
N TYR A 302 7.88 -8.69 -16.71
CA TYR A 302 8.81 -7.56 -16.81
C TYR A 302 10.02 -7.77 -15.90
N PRO A 303 10.96 -8.69 -16.24
CA PRO A 303 12.10 -9.03 -15.40
C PRO A 303 13.11 -7.89 -15.19
N ARG A 304 13.00 -6.80 -15.97
CA ARG A 304 13.79 -5.57 -15.80
C ARG A 304 13.16 -4.57 -14.84
N SER A 305 11.87 -4.75 -14.54
CA SER A 305 11.19 -4.05 -13.46
C SER A 305 11.47 -4.77 -12.15
N GLU A 306 11.50 -4.03 -11.05
CA GLU A 306 11.86 -4.55 -9.73
C GLU A 306 10.79 -4.17 -8.72
N ILE A 307 10.53 -5.08 -7.78
CA ILE A 307 9.56 -4.87 -6.71
C ILE A 307 10.29 -5.05 -5.37
N ALA A 308 10.29 -4.02 -4.53
CA ALA A 308 10.79 -4.08 -3.16
C ALA A 308 9.61 -4.06 -2.19
N VAL A 309 9.46 -5.13 -1.40
CA VAL A 309 8.39 -5.30 -0.43
C VAL A 309 8.94 -5.15 0.98
N PHE A 310 8.32 -4.28 1.77
CA PHE A 310 8.70 -3.97 3.14
C PHE A 310 7.64 -4.52 4.10
N CYS A 311 7.98 -5.61 4.78
CA CYS A 311 7.11 -6.30 5.72
C CYS A 311 7.41 -5.82 7.14
N TYR A 312 6.40 -5.23 7.79
CA TYR A 312 6.48 -4.89 9.22
C TYR A 312 6.57 -6.16 10.09
N SER A 313 5.78 -7.18 9.72
CA SER A 313 5.74 -8.49 10.35
C SER A 313 6.57 -9.52 9.56
N SER A 314 6.33 -10.81 9.82
CA SER A 314 6.93 -11.91 9.05
C SER A 314 6.56 -11.84 7.58
N ILE A 315 7.43 -12.39 6.73
CA ILE A 315 7.20 -12.50 5.29
C ILE A 315 5.93 -13.34 5.02
N PRO A 316 4.92 -12.81 4.31
CA PRO A 316 3.72 -13.56 3.92
C PRO A 316 4.01 -14.77 3.02
N ASP A 317 3.21 -15.83 3.15
CA ASP A 317 3.36 -17.06 2.37
C ASP A 317 3.15 -16.82 0.86
N GLU A 318 2.34 -15.83 0.50
CA GLU A 318 2.10 -15.40 -0.87
C GLU A 318 3.41 -14.97 -1.55
N LEU A 319 4.28 -14.26 -0.83
CA LEU A 319 5.58 -13.82 -1.34
C LEU A 319 6.56 -15.00 -1.48
N VAL A 320 6.53 -15.95 -0.53
CA VAL A 320 7.40 -17.14 -0.56
C VAL A 320 7.00 -18.08 -1.70
N THR A 321 5.70 -18.25 -1.94
CA THR A 321 5.17 -19.13 -2.98
C THR A 321 5.39 -18.56 -4.39
N ASN A 322 5.42 -17.24 -4.52
CA ASN A 322 5.55 -16.53 -5.80
C ASN A 322 6.93 -15.89 -6.01
N ILE A 323 7.98 -16.37 -5.33
CA ILE A 323 9.34 -15.83 -5.44
C ILE A 323 9.75 -15.61 -6.91
N GLN A 324 10.20 -14.40 -7.21
CA GLN A 324 10.86 -14.04 -8.47
C GLN A 324 12.20 -13.34 -8.18
N PRO A 325 13.22 -13.45 -9.04
CA PRO A 325 14.53 -12.84 -8.80
C PRO A 325 14.51 -11.30 -8.70
N ASN A 326 13.52 -10.65 -9.31
CA ASN A 326 13.30 -9.21 -9.29
C ASN A 326 12.35 -8.75 -8.17
N ILE A 327 11.95 -9.64 -7.26
CA ILE A 327 11.26 -9.30 -6.02
C ILE A 327 12.26 -9.38 -4.87
N THR A 328 12.48 -8.24 -4.22
CA THR A 328 13.21 -8.14 -2.96
C THR A 328 12.21 -7.98 -1.83
N VAL A 329 12.29 -8.83 -0.80
CA VAL A 329 11.45 -8.75 0.39
C VAL A 329 12.31 -8.45 1.60
N VAL A 330 11.95 -7.45 2.38
CA VAL A 330 12.65 -6.99 3.57
C VAL A 330 11.72 -7.09 4.78
N ALA A 331 12.08 -7.93 5.74
CA ALA A 331 11.41 -8.03 7.05
C ALA A 331 12.41 -7.74 8.17
N ALA A 332 11.92 -7.70 9.42
CA ALA A 332 12.74 -7.31 10.57
C ALA A 332 13.96 -8.24 10.79
N SER A 333 13.78 -9.56 10.71
CA SER A 333 14.82 -10.56 11.00
C SER A 333 15.44 -11.20 9.77
N GLU A 334 14.78 -11.09 8.61
CA GLU A 334 15.15 -11.83 7.40
C GLU A 334 14.79 -11.05 6.12
N ALA A 335 15.33 -11.51 5.00
CA ALA A 335 14.99 -11.01 3.67
C ALA A 335 14.97 -12.11 2.63
N ILE A 336 14.27 -11.84 1.52
CA ILE A 336 14.37 -12.60 0.27
C ILE A 336 15.02 -11.68 -0.75
N ILE A 337 16.19 -12.06 -1.26
CA ILE A 337 16.92 -11.29 -2.28
C ILE A 337 17.31 -12.25 -3.38
N SER A 338 16.99 -11.89 -4.63
CA SER A 338 17.24 -12.74 -5.80
C SER A 338 16.70 -14.17 -5.63
N GLY A 339 15.58 -14.29 -4.90
CA GLY A 339 14.91 -15.55 -4.58
C GLY A 339 15.49 -16.37 -3.43
N GLU A 340 16.51 -15.87 -2.74
CA GLU A 340 17.11 -16.55 -1.60
C GLU A 340 16.63 -15.94 -0.28
N ARG A 341 15.89 -16.73 0.52
CA ARG A 341 15.46 -16.37 1.87
C ARG A 341 16.59 -16.61 2.87
N ARG A 342 17.08 -15.56 3.53
CA ARG A 342 18.15 -15.64 4.54
C ARG A 342 17.94 -14.63 5.67
N ASP A 343 18.50 -14.94 6.83
CA ASP A 343 18.57 -14.02 7.97
C ASP A 343 19.53 -12.87 7.68
N TRP A 344 19.37 -11.77 8.41
CA TRP A 344 20.32 -10.65 8.36
C TRP A 344 21.64 -11.00 9.03
N GLY A 345 22.73 -10.62 8.38
CA GLY A 345 24.06 -10.57 8.97
C GLY A 345 24.17 -9.35 9.86
N LYS A 346 25.06 -9.41 10.86
CA LYS A 346 25.37 -8.23 11.67
C LYS A 346 26.16 -7.24 10.80
N PRO A 347 25.66 -6.02 10.57
CA PRO A 347 26.37 -5.06 9.72
C PRO A 347 27.71 -4.68 10.36
N GLU A 348 28.77 -4.66 9.55
CA GLU A 348 30.11 -4.24 9.99
C GLU A 348 30.23 -2.71 10.12
N ALA A 349 29.43 -1.98 9.34
CA ALA A 349 29.41 -0.51 9.33
C ALA A 349 28.29 0.05 10.22
N SER A 350 28.55 1.23 10.81
CA SER A 350 27.52 2.00 11.51
C SER A 350 26.39 2.38 10.55
N MET A 351 25.17 1.95 10.85
CA MET A 351 23.98 2.30 10.09
C MET A 351 23.17 3.39 10.78
N THR A 352 22.31 4.06 10.02
CA THR A 352 21.34 4.95 10.64
C THR A 352 20.24 4.14 11.32
N PRO A 353 19.66 4.62 12.44
CA PRO A 353 18.62 3.90 13.17
C PRO A 353 17.38 3.55 12.33
N GLU A 354 17.14 4.28 11.24
CA GLU A 354 16.02 4.02 10.32
C GLU A 354 16.21 2.75 9.47
N VAL A 355 17.43 2.24 9.37
CA VAL A 355 17.70 1.00 8.62
C VAL A 355 17.97 -0.16 9.57
N TRP A 356 18.72 0.07 10.65
CA TRP A 356 19.10 -0.97 11.60
C TRP A 356 19.15 -0.42 13.03
N ASN A 357 18.45 -1.07 13.95
CA ASN A 357 18.38 -0.64 15.35
C ASN A 357 19.42 -1.33 16.28
N GLY A 358 20.34 -2.09 15.70
CA GLY A 358 21.32 -2.91 16.42
C GLY A 358 20.97 -4.40 16.47
N SER A 359 19.69 -4.75 16.28
CA SER A 359 19.19 -6.13 16.33
C SER A 359 18.41 -6.58 15.10
N SER A 360 17.72 -5.67 14.43
CA SER A 360 16.82 -5.98 13.31
C SER A 360 16.76 -4.85 12.29
N CYS A 361 16.42 -5.22 11.05
CA CYS A 361 16.15 -4.27 9.99
C CYS A 361 14.87 -3.49 10.30
N GLN A 362 14.91 -2.17 10.13
CA GLN A 362 13.79 -1.28 10.43
C GLN A 362 13.02 -0.83 9.19
N LEU A 363 13.50 -1.15 7.98
CA LEU A 363 12.85 -0.73 6.72
C LEU A 363 11.44 -1.31 6.52
N GLY A 364 11.08 -2.39 7.25
CA GLY A 364 9.71 -2.92 7.31
C GLY A 364 8.70 -1.99 8.01
N ASP A 365 9.17 -1.12 8.90
CA ASP A 365 8.36 -0.08 9.54
C ASP A 365 8.26 1.14 8.64
N PHE A 366 7.02 1.50 8.24
CA PHE A 366 6.76 2.64 7.38
C PHE A 366 7.28 3.97 7.95
N THR A 367 7.32 4.10 9.29
CA THR A 367 7.92 5.28 9.95
C THR A 367 9.41 5.38 9.66
N SER A 368 10.11 4.25 9.69
CA SER A 368 11.54 4.18 9.42
C SER A 368 11.81 4.28 7.92
N LEU A 369 11.02 3.59 7.08
CA LEU A 369 11.08 3.66 5.63
C LEU A 369 10.87 5.09 5.11
N SER A 370 9.85 5.80 5.60
CA SER A 370 9.56 7.17 5.15
C SER A 370 10.69 8.16 5.50
N ARG A 371 11.31 8.01 6.68
CA ARG A 371 12.51 8.78 7.05
C ARG A 371 13.71 8.41 6.20
N PHE A 372 13.90 7.12 5.89
CA PHE A 372 14.95 6.67 4.97
C PHE A 372 14.77 7.30 3.57
N LEU A 373 13.57 7.25 3.01
CA LEU A 373 13.24 7.86 1.72
C LEU A 373 13.51 9.37 1.72
N ALA A 374 13.06 10.08 2.76
CA ALA A 374 13.30 11.52 2.92
C ALA A 374 14.80 11.88 3.00
N LYS A 375 15.63 11.01 3.59
CA LYS A 375 17.08 11.19 3.66
C LYS A 375 17.79 10.85 2.35
N ALA A 376 17.31 9.83 1.61
CA ALA A 376 17.89 9.44 0.33
C ALA A 376 17.91 10.61 -0.68
N ARG A 377 16.97 11.56 -0.55
CA ARG A 377 16.96 12.84 -1.28
C ARG A 377 18.23 13.68 -1.14
N ARG A 378 18.93 13.58 0.00
CA ARG A 378 20.08 14.42 0.35
C ARG A 378 21.43 13.88 -0.09
N ILE A 379 21.50 12.67 -0.66
CA ILE A 379 22.77 12.12 -1.16
C ILE A 379 23.02 12.76 -2.53
N PRO A 380 23.93 13.74 -2.65
CA PRO A 380 24.22 14.35 -3.93
C PRO A 380 24.98 13.31 -4.75
N GLY A 381 24.46 12.94 -5.92
CA GLY A 381 25.32 12.42 -6.97
C GLY A 381 26.33 13.51 -7.32
N ASN A 382 27.57 13.35 -6.86
CA ASN A 382 28.73 14.20 -7.12
C ASN A 382 28.53 15.72 -7.03
N GLY A 383 28.99 16.29 -5.90
CA GLY A 383 29.72 17.56 -5.87
C GLY A 383 29.01 18.81 -6.40
N LEU A 384 28.04 19.32 -5.64
CA LEU A 384 27.77 20.76 -5.59
C LEU A 384 27.57 21.11 -4.11
N GLU A 385 28.54 21.84 -3.55
CA GLU A 385 28.51 22.37 -2.19
C GLU A 385 27.28 23.27 -2.00
N SER A 386 26.54 23.03 -0.91
CA SER A 386 25.52 23.95 -0.43
C SER A 386 26.16 25.24 0.04
N VAL A 387 25.87 26.35 -0.63
CA VAL A 387 26.21 27.70 -0.13
C VAL A 387 25.36 27.98 1.12
N PRO A 388 25.94 28.38 2.27
CA PRO A 388 25.17 28.76 3.43
C PRO A 388 24.50 30.12 3.20
N VAL A 389 23.20 30.19 3.48
CA VAL A 389 22.45 31.45 3.53
C VAL A 389 22.73 32.08 4.90
N GLU A 390 23.81 32.85 5.00
CA GLU A 390 23.92 33.92 6.01
C GLU A 390 23.49 35.22 5.34
N GLY A 391 22.36 35.75 5.81
CA GLY A 391 21.80 37.02 5.38
C GLY A 391 21.17 37.72 6.58
N THR A 392 22.03 38.37 7.36
CA THR A 392 21.72 39.35 8.39
C THR A 392 20.64 40.33 7.91
N ILE A 393 19.49 40.34 8.56
CA ILE A 393 18.55 41.47 8.46
C ILE A 393 19.17 42.61 9.27
N GLY A 394 19.86 43.51 8.57
CA GLY A 394 20.27 44.79 9.13
C GLY A 394 19.08 45.72 9.19
N ASP A 395 18.77 46.19 10.39
CA ASP A 395 17.91 47.35 10.62
C ASP A 395 18.43 48.58 9.85
N ALA A 396 17.53 49.25 9.14
CA ALA A 396 17.71 50.64 8.75
C ALA A 396 16.34 51.32 8.53
N ASN A 397 16.02 52.18 9.50
CA ASN A 397 15.15 53.38 9.50
C ASN A 397 14.02 53.51 8.48
#